data_AF-A0A6S7GZH7-F1
#
_entry.id   AF-A0A6S7GZH7-F1
#
_cell.length_a   1.000
_cell.length_b   1.000
_cell.length_c   1.000
_cell.angle_alpha   90.00
_cell.angle_beta   90.00
_cell.angle_gamma   90.00
#
_symmetry.space_group_name_H-M   'P 1'
#
loop_
_entity.id
_entity.type
_entity.pdbx_description
1 polymer ?
#
loop_
_entity_poly.entity_id
_entity_poly.type
_entity_poly.pdbx_seq_one_letter_code
_entity_poly.pdbx_strand_id
1 'polypeptide(L)' 'MNRQDSLRSSEAFKDLARRDAEELMAEELEKLLATAPDKIKEKTKKEFNQFQELFSRFLKEAGNAVDWSKIKPPPKDR' A
#
# COMPACT_ATOMS: atom_id res chain seq x y z
N MET A 1 -6.19 -33.62 1.05
CA MET A 1 -6.20 -32.19 0.64
C MET A 1 -4.82 -31.84 0.09
N ASN A 2 -4.75 -31.35 -1.15
CA ASN A 2 -3.50 -31.08 -1.85
C ASN A 2 -2.86 -29.78 -1.33
N ARG A 3 -1.55 -29.80 -1.08
CA ARG A 3 -0.80 -28.68 -0.48
C ARG A 3 -0.82 -27.43 -1.38
N GLN A 4 -0.97 -27.62 -2.68
CA GLN A 4 -1.04 -26.57 -3.70
C GLN A 4 -2.36 -25.77 -3.65
N ASP A 5 -3.48 -26.44 -3.35
CA ASP A 5 -4.79 -25.80 -3.26
C ASP A 5 -4.91 -24.90 -2.01
N SER A 6 -4.25 -25.31 -0.91
CA SER A 6 -4.21 -24.54 0.34
C SER A 6 -3.40 -23.24 0.21
N LEU A 7 -2.28 -23.25 -0.52
CA LEU A 7 -1.47 -22.05 -0.77
C LEU A 7 -2.20 -21.04 -1.67
N ARG A 8 -2.86 -21.55 -2.72
CA ARG A 8 -3.66 -20.73 -3.64
C ARG A 8 -4.84 -20.07 -2.92
N SER A 9 -5.47 -20.80 -1.99
CA SER A 9 -6.51 -20.27 -1.11
C SER A 9 -5.98 -19.19 -0.15
N SER A 10 -4.76 -19.35 0.38
CA SER A 10 -4.12 -18.33 1.23
C SER A 10 -3.75 -17.05 0.47
N GLU A 11 -3.24 -17.16 -0.76
CA GLU A 11 -2.92 -16.00 -1.60
C GLU A 11 -4.18 -15.24 -2.03
N ALA A 12 -5.22 -15.96 -2.46
CA ALA A 12 -6.52 -15.37 -2.79
C ALA A 12 -7.15 -14.66 -1.57
N PHE A 13 -7.03 -15.24 -0.38
CA PHE A 13 -7.47 -14.60 0.87
C PHE A 13 -6.68 -13.32 1.16
N LYS A 14 -5.35 -13.34 0.99
CA LYS A 14 -4.51 -12.14 1.15
C LYS A 14 -4.82 -11.06 0.13
N ASP A 15 -5.15 -11.42 -1.10
CA ASP A 15 -5.58 -10.46 -2.14
C ASP A 15 -6.92 -9.83 -1.78
N LEU A 16 -7.91 -10.63 -1.33
CA LEU A 16 -9.20 -10.13 -0.87
C LEU A 16 -9.04 -9.19 0.33
N ALA A 17 -8.32 -9.62 1.37
CA ALA A 17 -8.07 -8.79 2.54
C ALA A 17 -7.35 -7.47 2.22
N ARG A 18 -6.49 -7.45 1.18
CA ARG A 18 -5.84 -6.22 0.71
C ARG A 18 -6.84 -5.27 0.05
N ARG A 19 -7.73 -5.77 -0.81
CA ARG A 19 -8.77 -4.94 -1.43
C ARG A 19 -9.72 -4.36 -0.38
N ASP A 20 -10.18 -5.19 0.54
CA ASP A 20 -11.05 -4.75 1.64
C ASP A 20 -10.37 -3.65 2.46
N ALA A 21 -9.06 -3.78 2.74
CA ALA A 21 -8.30 -2.75 3.44
C ALA A 21 -8.14 -1.45 2.64
N GLU A 22 -7.95 -1.52 1.32
CA GLU A 22 -7.89 -0.33 0.44
C GLU A 22 -9.24 0.40 0.40
N GLU A 23 -10.35 -0.33 0.29
CA GLU A 23 -11.70 0.23 0.26
C GLU A 23 -12.06 0.91 1.59
N LEU A 24 -11.88 0.22 2.71
CA LEU A 24 -12.15 0.79 4.04
C LEU A 24 -11.33 2.06 4.31
N MET A 25 -10.06 2.05 3.91
CA MET A 25 -9.20 3.22 4.06
C MET A 25 -9.70 4.40 3.22
N ALA A 26 -10.09 4.16 1.96
CA ALA A 26 -10.64 5.21 1.09
C ALA A 26 -11.92 5.83 1.68
N GLU A 27 -12.85 5.01 2.18
CA GLU A 27 -14.08 5.47 2.82
C GLU A 27 -13.81 6.34 4.05
N GLU A 28 -12.86 5.93 4.91
CA GLU A 28 -12.51 6.71 6.10
C GLU A 28 -11.84 8.04 5.74
N LEU A 29 -11.02 8.10 4.69
CA LEU A 29 -10.46 9.37 4.22
C LEU A 29 -11.53 10.32 3.68
N GLU A 30 -12.57 9.81 3.02
CA GLU A 30 -13.70 10.64 2.58
C GLU A 30 -14.47 11.23 3.77
N LYS A 31 -14.72 10.41 4.81
CA LYS A 31 -15.35 10.87 6.05
C LYS A 31 -14.52 11.95 6.74
N LEU A 32 -13.21 11.76 6.83
CA LEU A 32 -12.29 12.76 7.39
C LEU A 32 -12.29 14.05 6.55
N LEU A 33 -12.27 13.94 5.22
CA LEU A 33 -12.30 15.10 4.33
C LEU A 33 -13.59 15.90 4.45
N ALA A 34 -14.72 15.25 4.76
CA ALA A 34 -15.98 15.93 5.01
C ALA A 34 -15.93 16.85 6.26
N THR A 35 -15.07 16.55 7.22
CA THR A 35 -14.87 17.37 8.44
C THR A 35 -13.86 18.51 8.29
N ALA A 36 -13.11 18.54 7.18
CA ALA A 36 -12.09 19.54 6.96
C ALA A 36 -12.69 20.92 6.61
N PRO A 37 -12.18 22.03 7.18
CA PRO A 37 -12.57 23.38 6.78
C PRO A 37 -12.31 23.64 5.29
N ASP A 38 -13.21 24.36 4.62
CA ASP A 38 -13.12 24.61 3.17
C ASP A 38 -11.79 25.22 2.72
N LYS A 39 -11.17 26.07 3.56
CA LYS A 39 -9.87 26.69 3.29
C LYS A 39 -8.72 25.70 3.10
N ILE A 40 -8.79 24.53 3.73
CA ILE A 40 -7.74 23.51 3.66
C ILE A 40 -8.19 22.23 2.95
N LYS A 41 -9.48 22.10 2.66
CA LYS A 41 -10.09 20.88 2.12
C LYS A 41 -9.42 20.39 0.84
N GLU A 42 -9.09 21.29 -0.08
CA GLU A 42 -8.40 20.92 -1.32
C GLU A 42 -6.96 20.40 -1.06
N LYS A 43 -6.23 21.06 -0.15
CA LYS A 43 -4.90 20.60 0.26
C LYS A 43 -4.97 19.24 0.95
N THR A 44 -5.88 19.06 1.89
CA THR A 44 -6.11 17.79 2.61
C THR A 44 -6.48 16.67 1.64
N LYS A 45 -7.33 16.94 0.64
CA LYS A 45 -7.66 15.96 -0.41
C LYS A 45 -6.42 15.50 -1.16
N LYS A 46 -5.53 16.42 -1.53
CA LYS A 46 -4.27 16.09 -2.23
C LYS A 46 -3.35 15.23 -1.37
N GLU A 47 -3.21 15.57 -0.09
CA GLU A 47 -2.42 14.79 0.87
C GLU A 47 -3.01 13.38 1.09
N PHE A 48 -4.33 13.27 1.15
CA PHE A 48 -5.03 11.98 1.26
C PHE A 48 -4.82 11.10 0.04
N ASN A 49 -4.88 11.66 -1.18
CA ASN A 49 -4.59 10.90 -2.40
C ASN A 49 -3.15 10.34 -2.37
N GLN A 50 -2.16 11.13 -1.94
CA GLN A 50 -0.78 10.67 -1.81
C GLN A 50 -0.65 9.57 -0.74
N PHE A 51 -1.38 9.70 0.36
CA PHE A 51 -1.43 8.66 1.39
C PHE A 51 -2.03 7.34 0.85
N GLN A 52 -3.11 7.40 0.05
CA GLN A 52 -3.70 6.23 -0.59
C GLN A 52 -2.71 5.49 -1.48
N GLU A 53 -1.92 6.22 -2.28
CA GLU A 53 -0.87 5.63 -3.12
C GLU A 53 0.21 4.92 -2.28
N LEU A 54 0.66 5.55 -1.18
CA LEU A 54 1.63 4.96 -0.26
C LEU A 54 1.09 3.71 0.42
N PHE A 55 -0.19 3.73 0.84
CA PHE A 55 -0.84 2.60 1.48
C PHE A 55 -1.02 1.43 0.52
N SER A 56 -1.44 1.68 -0.73
CA SER A 56 -1.52 0.63 -1.76
C SER A 56 -0.15 0.00 -2.04
N ARG A 57 0.91 0.82 -2.09
CA ARG A 57 2.28 0.32 -2.22
C ARG A 57 2.69 -0.54 -1.03
N PHE A 58 2.40 -0.10 0.19
CA PHE A 58 2.67 -0.84 1.42
C PHE A 58 2.00 -2.23 1.42
N LEU A 59 0.75 -2.32 0.96
CA LEU A 59 0.04 -3.60 0.86
C LEU A 59 0.63 -4.53 -0.21
N LYS A 60 1.17 -3.98 -1.31
CA LYS A 60 1.78 -4.75 -2.40
C LYS A 60 3.21 -5.21 -2.08
N GLU A 61 3.97 -4.40 -1.36
CA GLU A 61 5.36 -4.67 -0.98
C GLU A 61 5.45 -5.61 0.24
N ALA A 62 4.88 -6.81 0.11
CA ALA A 62 5.04 -7.86 1.11
C ALA A 62 6.34 -8.65 0.87
N GLY A 63 7.48 -8.13 1.36
CA GLY A 63 8.73 -8.89 1.41
C GLY A 63 9.97 -8.04 1.20
N ASN A 64 11.07 -8.49 1.82
CA ASN A 64 12.39 -7.83 1.89
C ASN A 64 12.72 -7.05 0.60
N ALA A 65 12.53 -5.73 0.67
CA ALA A 65 12.75 -4.79 -0.44
C ALA A 65 14.20 -4.76 -0.95
N VAL A 66 15.11 -5.48 -0.29
CA VAL A 66 16.53 -5.48 -0.56
C VAL A 66 17.01 -6.91 -0.77
N ASP A 67 17.36 -7.21 -2.01
CA ASP A 67 18.17 -8.37 -2.36
C ASP A 67 19.64 -8.06 -2.07
N TRP A 68 20.12 -8.51 -0.91
CA TRP A 68 21.48 -8.29 -0.44
C TRP A 68 22.55 -8.78 -1.42
N SER A 69 22.24 -9.78 -2.27
CA SER A 69 23.17 -10.30 -3.27
C SER A 69 23.45 -9.32 -4.42
N LYS A 70 22.58 -8.32 -4.62
CA LYS A 70 22.67 -7.33 -5.70
C LYS A 70 23.35 -6.03 -5.28
N ILE A 71 23.65 -5.85 -4.01
CA ILE A 71 24.34 -4.65 -3.51
C ILE A 71 25.79 -4.67 -3.99
N LYS A 72 26.20 -3.62 -4.71
CA LYS A 72 27.57 -3.41 -5.16
C LYS A 72 28.17 -2.19 -4.46
N PRO A 73 29.48 -2.19 -4.20
CA PRO A 73 30.15 -0.99 -3.72
C PRO A 73 29.95 0.17 -4.72
N PRO A 74 29.94 1.42 -4.24
CA PRO A 74 29.85 2.58 -5.11
C PRO A 74 31.00 2.57 -6.13
N PRO A 75 30.81 3.13 -7.34
CA PRO A 75 31.88 3.25 -8.34
C PRO A 75 33.07 4.01 -7.73
N LYS A 76 34.31 3.63 -8.10
CA LYS A 76 35.46 4.48 -7.78
C LYS A 76 35.31 5.80 -8.54
N ASP A 77 35.58 6.91 -7.85
CA ASP A 77 35.52 8.26 -8.40
C ASP A 77 36.23 8.32 -9.77
N ARG A 78 35.60 9.03 -10.72
CA ARG A 78 36.15 9.25 -12.06
C ARG A 78 37.29 10.27 -12.04
#